data_AF-A0A147BTH2-F1
#
_entry.id   AF-A0A147BTH2-F1
#
_cell.length_a   1.000
_cell.length_b   1.000
_cell.length_c   1.000
_cell.angle_alpha   90.00
_cell.angle_beta   90.00
_cell.angle_gamma   90.00
#
_symmetry.space_group_name_H-M   'P 1'
#
loop_
_entity.id
_entity.type
_entity.pdbx_description
1 polymer ?
#
loop_
_entity_poly.entity_id
_entity_poly.type
_entity_poly.pdbx_seq_one_letter_code
_entity_poly.pdbx_strand_id
1 'polypeptide(L)'
;MGVKISTFLQIAAFIAFCIHLIAAGQVTNEEKGSDAYELFTVEYCGTNCSLLANGSWTTCPGKNGTCRCFHENGNEVGLCLSTEYTDFNDYPTPNNEEIEAASPLPKRD
;
A
#
# COMPACT_ATOMS: atom_id res chain seq x y z
N MET A 1 46.81 35.49 -4.05
CA MET A 1 46.47 34.05 -3.92
C MET A 1 45.37 33.77 -2.88
N GLY A 2 44.75 34.77 -2.24
CA GLY A 2 43.75 34.55 -1.18
C GLY A 2 42.30 34.28 -1.64
N VAL A 3 41.90 34.74 -2.83
CA VAL A 3 40.53 34.54 -3.33
C VAL A 3 40.28 33.08 -3.72
N LYS A 4 41.29 32.41 -4.30
CA LYS A 4 41.17 31.02 -4.75
C LYS A 4 41.02 30.02 -3.60
N ILE A 5 41.66 30.28 -2.46
CA ILE A 5 41.61 29.39 -1.28
C ILE A 5 40.23 29.43 -0.61
N SER A 6 39.59 30.60 -0.59
CA SER A 6 38.26 30.78 0.00
C SER A 6 37.18 29.97 -0.73
N THR A 7 37.26 29.87 -2.07
CA THR A 7 36.29 29.12 -2.87
C THR A 7 36.41 27.61 -2.65
N PHE A 8 37.63 27.08 -2.55
CA PHE A 8 37.84 25.66 -2.24
C PHE A 8 37.36 25.28 -0.84
N LEU A 9 37.55 26.17 0.15
CA LEU A 9 37.07 25.93 1.50
C LEU A 9 35.54 25.95 1.59
N GLN A 10 34.88 26.83 0.84
CA GLN A 10 33.41 26.84 0.74
C GLN A 10 32.85 25.56 0.12
N ILE A 11 33.45 25.06 -0.96
CA ILE A 11 33.02 23.80 -1.61
C ILE A 11 33.19 22.62 -0.65
N ALA A 12 34.31 22.54 0.07
CA ALA A 12 34.53 21.49 1.06
C ALA A 12 33.51 21.54 2.21
N ALA A 13 33.19 22.74 2.71
CA ALA A 13 32.16 22.91 3.75
C ALA A 13 30.76 22.50 3.26
N PHE A 14 30.42 22.81 2.01
CA PHE A 14 29.15 22.37 1.41
C PHE A 14 29.06 20.85 1.28
N ILE A 15 30.13 20.19 0.82
CA ILE A 15 30.17 18.71 0.71
C ILE A 15 30.02 18.07 2.10
N ALA A 16 30.75 18.58 3.11
CA ALA A 16 30.63 18.09 4.48
C ALA A 16 29.22 18.28 5.05
N PHE A 17 28.56 19.41 4.76
CA PHE A 17 27.18 19.67 5.19
C PHE A 17 26.18 18.73 4.49
N CYS A 18 26.33 18.49 3.17
CA CYS A 18 25.52 17.54 2.43
C CYS A 18 25.63 16.11 2.98
N ILE A 19 26.81 15.67 3.39
CA ILE A 19 27.01 14.34 4.00
C ILE A 19 26.25 14.23 5.34
N HIS A 20 26.29 15.29 6.18
CA HIS A 20 25.54 15.31 7.44
C HIS A 20 24.02 15.33 7.22
N LEU A 21 23.52 15.98 6.15
CA LEU A 21 22.11 15.94 5.79
C LEU A 21 21.66 14.55 5.33
N ILE A 22 22.51 13.80 4.63
CA ILE A 22 22.21 12.42 4.22
C ILE A 22 22.14 11.50 5.45
N ALA A 23 23.02 11.69 6.45
CA ALA A 23 23.02 10.90 7.68
C ALA A 23 21.83 11.21 8.61
N ALA A 24 21.32 12.45 8.63
CA ALA A 24 20.12 12.83 9.38
C ALA A 24 18.80 12.51 8.63
N GLY A 25 18.86 12.36 7.30
CA GLY A 25 17.74 11.99 6.44
C GLY A 25 17.56 10.48 6.25
N GLN A 26 18.53 9.66 6.66
CA GLN A 26 18.31 8.24 6.86
C GLN A 26 17.52 8.03 8.15
N VAL A 27 16.22 8.28 8.04
CA VAL A 27 15.23 7.64 8.91
C VAL A 27 15.28 6.15 8.59
N THR A 28 16.34 5.45 9.00
CA THR A 28 16.29 4.01 9.20
C THR A 28 15.54 3.76 10.50
N ASN A 29 14.28 4.19 10.54
CA ASN A 29 13.26 3.44 11.23
C ASN A 29 12.73 2.42 10.22
N GLU A 30 13.62 1.57 9.71
CA GLU A 30 13.25 0.16 9.62
C GLU A 30 13.39 -0.37 11.04
N GLU A 31 12.54 0.16 11.93
CA GLU A 31 11.99 -0.72 12.95
C GLU A 31 11.40 -1.83 12.10
N LYS A 32 12.05 -2.99 12.11
CA LYS A 32 11.36 -4.26 11.92
C LYS A 32 10.33 -4.34 13.05
N GLY A 33 9.35 -3.46 13.02
CA GLY A 33 8.06 -3.71 13.62
C GLY A 33 7.68 -4.99 12.94
N SER A 34 7.58 -6.04 13.76
CA SER A 34 6.95 -7.31 13.41
C SER A 34 6.04 -7.07 12.23
N ASP A 35 6.28 -7.75 11.11
CA ASP A 35 5.31 -7.80 10.02
C ASP A 35 4.05 -8.40 10.66
N ALA A 36 3.27 -7.54 11.33
CA ALA A 36 1.92 -7.78 11.73
C ALA A 36 1.32 -8.06 10.39
N TYR A 37 1.10 -9.34 10.16
CA TYR A 37 0.50 -9.90 8.98
C TYR A 37 -0.76 -9.04 8.81
N GLU A 38 -0.76 -8.13 7.84
CA GLU A 38 -1.88 -7.24 7.52
C GLU A 38 -2.47 -7.80 6.23
N LEU A 39 -3.75 -8.22 6.26
CA LEU A 39 -4.40 -8.76 5.06
C LEU A 39 -5.28 -7.67 4.47
N PHE A 40 -4.85 -7.20 3.32
CA PHE A 40 -5.67 -6.38 2.45
C PHE A 40 -6.49 -7.30 1.54
N THR A 41 -7.79 -7.40 1.78
CA THR A 41 -8.69 -8.18 0.92
C THR A 41 -9.36 -7.27 -0.10
N VAL A 42 -9.47 -7.78 -1.33
CA VAL A 42 -10.18 -7.12 -2.43
C VAL A 42 -11.24 -8.08 -2.94
N GLU A 43 -12.50 -7.66 -2.89
CA GLU A 43 -13.64 -8.46 -3.30
C GLU A 43 -14.42 -7.76 -4.42
N TYR A 44 -14.77 -8.50 -5.47
CA TYR A 44 -15.63 -7.99 -6.53
C TYR A 44 -17.09 -7.92 -6.06
N CYS A 45 -17.71 -6.76 -6.22
CA CYS A 45 -19.07 -6.49 -5.76
C CYS A 45 -20.17 -7.01 -6.69
N GLY A 46 -19.82 -7.83 -7.69
CA GLY A 46 -20.79 -8.44 -8.61
C GLY A 46 -21.28 -7.54 -9.74
N THR A 47 -20.71 -6.33 -9.90
CA THR A 47 -21.06 -5.43 -11.00
C THR A 47 -19.88 -4.58 -11.45
N ASN A 48 -19.94 -4.13 -12.70
CA ASN A 48 -19.02 -3.16 -13.26
C ASN A 48 -19.56 -1.74 -13.03
N CYS A 49 -18.68 -0.76 -13.20
CA CYS A 49 -19.03 0.65 -13.26
C CYS A 49 -18.59 1.25 -14.60
N SER A 50 -19.25 2.30 -15.06
CA SER A 50 -18.93 2.96 -16.33
C SER A 50 -18.90 4.47 -16.20
N LEU A 51 -18.11 5.13 -17.04
CA LEU A 51 -18.06 6.59 -17.15
C LEU A 51 -19.37 7.07 -17.81
N LEU A 52 -20.04 8.00 -17.16
CA LEU A 52 -21.25 8.64 -17.66
C LEU A 52 -20.89 9.86 -18.52
N ALA A 53 -21.82 10.27 -19.39
CA ALA A 53 -21.62 11.42 -20.29
C ALA A 53 -21.35 12.75 -19.56
N ASN A 54 -21.71 12.85 -18.27
CA ASN A 54 -21.41 14.00 -17.43
C ASN A 54 -19.99 13.95 -16.81
N GLY A 55 -19.19 12.93 -17.12
CA GLY A 55 -17.84 12.73 -16.57
C GLY A 55 -17.78 12.05 -15.20
N SER A 56 -18.92 11.67 -14.62
CA SER A 56 -18.96 10.92 -13.35
C SER A 56 -19.04 9.41 -13.59
N TRP A 57 -18.64 8.60 -12.62
CA TRP A 57 -18.79 7.15 -12.69
C TRP A 57 -20.12 6.69 -12.09
N THR A 58 -20.70 5.62 -12.65
CA THR A 58 -21.87 4.96 -12.06
C THR A 58 -21.59 4.50 -10.63
N THR A 59 -22.60 4.56 -9.76
CA THR A 59 -22.49 4.12 -8.37
C THR A 59 -22.40 2.61 -8.24
N CYS A 60 -21.67 2.14 -7.23
CA CYS A 60 -21.52 0.72 -6.89
C CYS A 60 -22.42 0.38 -5.68
N PRO A 61 -23.54 -0.35 -5.85
CA PRO A 61 -24.54 -0.56 -4.80
C PRO A 61 -24.21 -1.70 -3.82
N GLY A 62 -23.16 -2.48 -4.05
CA GLY A 62 -22.84 -3.69 -3.27
C GLY A 62 -22.39 -3.43 -1.82
N LYS A 63 -22.48 -4.47 -0.99
CA LYS A 63 -21.89 -4.55 0.37
C LYS A 63 -22.19 -3.33 1.27
N ASN A 64 -23.46 -2.93 1.38
CA ASN A 64 -23.88 -1.80 2.23
C ASN A 64 -23.14 -0.47 1.94
N GLY A 65 -22.66 -0.27 0.70
CA GLY A 65 -21.99 0.97 0.29
C GLY A 65 -20.47 1.00 0.49
N THR A 66 -19.84 -0.12 0.85
CA THR A 66 -18.37 -0.22 0.91
C THR A 66 -17.72 -0.31 -0.47
N CYS A 67 -18.49 -0.68 -1.49
CA CYS A 67 -17.99 -0.83 -2.85
C CYS A 67 -17.64 0.53 -3.49
N ARG A 68 -16.48 0.60 -4.13
CA ARG A 68 -16.01 1.75 -4.92
C ARG A 68 -15.74 1.33 -6.36
N CYS A 69 -15.88 2.28 -7.27
CA CYS A 69 -15.55 2.07 -8.67
C CYS A 69 -14.05 2.25 -8.89
N PHE A 70 -13.37 1.20 -9.35
CA PHE A 70 -11.96 1.23 -9.72
C PHE A 70 -11.85 1.03 -11.23
N HIS A 71 -11.12 1.92 -11.88
CA HIS A 71 -10.92 1.89 -13.32
C HIS A 71 -9.46 2.19 -13.66
N GLU A 72 -8.99 1.61 -14.75
CA GLU A 72 -7.70 1.99 -15.31
C GLU A 72 -7.84 3.34 -16.03
N ASN A 73 -6.74 4.09 -16.09
CA ASN A 73 -6.73 5.38 -16.78
C ASN A 73 -6.97 5.19 -18.29
N GLY A 74 -7.89 5.97 -18.87
CA GLY A 74 -8.25 5.88 -20.28
C GLY A 74 -9.30 4.82 -20.62
N ASN A 75 -9.75 4.01 -19.65
CA ASN A 75 -10.87 3.08 -19.82
C ASN A 75 -12.17 3.70 -19.30
N GLU A 76 -13.27 3.52 -20.06
CA GLU A 76 -14.61 4.00 -19.69
C GLU A 76 -15.41 2.96 -18.90
N VAL A 77 -14.83 1.79 -18.65
CA VAL A 77 -15.40 0.70 -17.85
C VAL A 77 -14.43 0.33 -16.74
N GLY A 78 -14.95 0.18 -15.53
CA GLY A 78 -14.24 -0.23 -14.33
C GLY A 78 -14.98 -1.34 -13.59
N LEU A 79 -14.41 -1.77 -12.47
CA LEU A 79 -14.95 -2.79 -11.58
C LEU A 79 -15.41 -2.16 -10.28
N CYS A 80 -16.56 -2.60 -9.77
CA CYS A 80 -16.93 -2.28 -8.40
C CYS A 80 -16.24 -3.26 -7.45
N LEU A 81 -15.35 -2.76 -6.61
CA LEU A 81 -14.59 -3.56 -5.64
C LEU A 81 -14.83 -3.04 -4.22
N SER A 82 -14.88 -3.95 -3.26
CA SER A 82 -14.81 -3.65 -1.83
C SER A 82 -13.38 -3.95 -1.36
N THR A 83 -12.80 -3.02 -0.61
CA THR A 83 -11.49 -3.19 0.01
C THR A 83 -11.66 -3.21 1.51
N GLU A 84 -11.18 -4.25 2.17
CA GLU A 84 -11.23 -4.38 3.62
C GLU A 84 -9.82 -4.63 4.16
N TYR A 85 -9.45 -3.84 5.16
CA TYR A 85 -8.21 -4.00 5.89
C TYR A 85 -8.51 -4.86 7.11
N THR A 86 -7.86 -6.02 7.17
CA THR A 86 -7.95 -6.93 8.32
C THR A 86 -6.67 -6.82 9.13
N ASP A 87 -6.78 -6.24 10.32
CA ASP A 87 -5.73 -6.36 11.34
C ASP A 87 -5.89 -7.73 12.01
N PHE A 88 -4.90 -8.60 11.84
CA PHE A 88 -4.96 -9.92 12.44
C PHE A 88 -4.67 -9.91 13.94
N ASN A 89 -4.24 -8.77 14.51
CA ASN A 89 -4.19 -8.61 15.96
C ASN A 89 -5.59 -8.65 16.59
N ASP A 90 -6.66 -8.38 15.81
CA ASP A 90 -8.05 -8.53 16.26
C ASP A 90 -8.49 -9.99 16.35
N TYR A 91 -7.71 -10.93 15.80
CA TYR A 91 -8.02 -12.35 15.80
C TYR A 91 -7.14 -13.12 16.79
N PRO A 92 -7.70 -14.04 17.60
CA PRO A 92 -6.89 -14.89 18.46
C PRO A 92 -5.99 -15.81 17.64
N THR A 93 -4.88 -16.26 18.22
CA THR A 93 -4.04 -17.30 17.62
C THR A 93 -4.90 -18.55 17.36
N PRO A 94 -4.96 -19.04 16.11
CA PRO A 94 -5.80 -20.19 15.79
C PRO A 94 -5.33 -21.43 16.53
N ASN A 95 -6.27 -22.25 16.96
CA ASN A 95 -5.97 -23.53 17.60
C ASN A 95 -5.70 -24.63 16.54
N ASN A 96 -5.20 -25.78 16.98
CA ASN A 96 -4.84 -26.87 16.07
C ASN A 96 -6.04 -27.38 15.23
N GLU A 97 -7.25 -27.38 15.78
CA GLU A 97 -8.44 -27.85 15.07
C GLU A 97 -8.81 -26.91 13.91
N GLU A 98 -8.68 -25.60 14.11
CA GLU A 98 -8.89 -24.58 13.08
C GLU A 98 -7.86 -24.67 11.95
N ILE A 99 -6.61 -24.98 12.30
CA ILE A 99 -5.52 -25.17 11.32
C ILE A 99 -5.76 -26.43 10.47
N GLU A 100 -6.16 -27.54 11.10
CA GLU A 100 -6.51 -28.77 10.40
C GLU A 100 -7.72 -28.57 9.48
N ALA A 101 -8.74 -27.83 9.92
CA ALA A 101 -9.93 -27.53 9.11
C ALA A 101 -9.63 -26.64 7.90
N ALA A 102 -8.64 -25.76 8.00
CA ALA A 102 -8.21 -24.88 6.90
C ALA A 102 -7.22 -25.54 5.93
N SER A 103 -6.76 -26.76 6.22
CA SER A 103 -5.77 -27.44 5.39
C SER A 103 -6.33 -27.76 4.00
N PRO A 104 -5.54 -27.57 2.92
CA PRO A 104 -6.00 -27.88 1.57
C PRO A 104 -6.47 -29.33 1.46
N LEU A 105 -7.64 -29.53 0.85
CA LEU A 105 -8.13 -30.88 0.59
C LEU A 105 -7.10 -31.62 -0.29
N PRO A 106 -6.84 -32.92 -0.02
CA PRO A 106 -5.97 -33.71 -0.87
C PRO A 106 -6.49 -33.70 -2.31
N LYS A 107 -5.55 -33.67 -3.27
CA LYS A 107 -5.90 -33.79 -4.69
C LYS A 107 -6.72 -35.07 -4.86
N ARG A 108 -7.90 -34.95 -5.48
CA ARG A 108 -8.62 -36.11 -5.98
C ARG A 108 -7.89 -36.58 -7.23
N ASP A 109 -7.40 -37.82 -7.18
CA ASP A 109 -6.84 -38.54 -8.34
C ASP A 109 -7.93 -38.90 -9.35
#